data_AF-A0A1S3HXD9-F1
#
_entry.id   AF-A0A1S3HXD9-F1
#
_cell.length_a   1.000
_cell.length_b   1.000
_cell.length_c   1.000
_cell.angle_alpha   90.00
_cell.angle_beta   90.00
_cell.angle_gamma   90.00
#
_symmetry.space_group_name_H-M   'P 1'
#
loop_
_entity.id
_entity.type
_entity.pdbx_description
1 polymer ?
#
loop_
_entity_poly.entity_id
_entity_poly.type
_entity_poly.pdbx_seq_one_letter_code
_entity_poly.pdbx_strand_id
1 'polypeptide(L)'
;MVCYLMMSFLLFVAFSCSSVLAQRPNIQQPPPSCSCQKSFSSNGTKVSYTFEFPASAGVTGDAHTAVLVSELQQKVRDQSSLLESQSVLIMQQKQTFSQRLNQQKAQIENLVAKVQQTETKMQQLESANPQVPDDCGDLVVSGNTPISDSQITVSSVSGNSPEYASTRSRIYSVKTDTLYGGWCANSNDLTQWLQYDFGRFRRVTAILTKGVDTRPFFVLKFQLYYGNSTLFMKPYRNSKGEIKTFQGNVDLDTVKENVLAPPIYTRYLRINPTSWQGHVCMRADVLGC
;
A
#
# COMPACT_ATOMS: atom_id res chain seq x y z
N MET A 1 -4.98 -20.33 29.50
CA MET A 1 -4.22 -21.42 28.86
C MET A 1 -3.35 -22.20 29.83
N VAL A 2 -2.56 -21.55 30.70
CA VAL A 2 -1.68 -22.22 31.70
C VAL A 2 -2.44 -23.07 32.74
N CYS A 3 -3.60 -22.62 33.23
CA CYS A 3 -4.43 -23.42 34.14
C CYS A 3 -5.00 -24.70 33.53
N TYR A 4 -5.34 -24.68 32.23
CA TYR A 4 -5.87 -25.86 31.53
C TYR A 4 -4.79 -26.92 31.33
N LEU A 5 -3.57 -26.51 30.98
CA LEU A 5 -2.43 -27.41 30.82
C LEU A 5 -2.00 -28.04 32.15
N MET A 6 -2.07 -27.31 33.27
CA MET A 6 -1.76 -27.86 34.60
C MET A 6 -2.85 -28.78 35.15
N MET A 7 -4.13 -28.51 34.88
CA MET A 7 -5.24 -29.42 35.22
C MET A 7 -5.15 -30.75 34.46
N SER A 8 -4.82 -30.70 33.17
CA SER A 8 -4.61 -31.90 32.36
C SER A 8 -3.42 -32.73 32.86
N PHE A 9 -2.38 -32.07 33.38
CA PHE A 9 -1.21 -32.72 33.96
C PHE A 9 -1.51 -33.38 35.32
N LEU A 10 -2.27 -32.71 36.19
CA LEU A 10 -2.78 -33.26 37.45
C LEU A 10 -3.70 -34.47 37.23
N LEU A 11 -4.54 -34.42 36.19
CA LEU A 11 -5.37 -35.56 35.78
C LEU A 11 -4.50 -36.73 35.30
N PHE A 12 -3.38 -36.47 34.60
CA PHE A 12 -2.45 -37.51 34.15
C PHE A 12 -1.67 -38.15 35.30
N VAL A 13 -1.25 -37.35 36.29
CA VAL A 13 -0.59 -37.83 37.53
C VAL A 13 -1.56 -38.61 38.41
N ALA A 14 -2.82 -38.15 38.52
CA ALA A 14 -3.88 -38.89 39.22
C ALA A 14 -4.22 -40.21 38.52
N PHE A 15 -4.23 -40.23 37.18
CA PHE A 15 -4.46 -41.46 36.40
C PHE A 15 -3.32 -42.46 36.60
N SER A 16 -2.06 -42.01 36.55
CA SER A 16 -0.90 -42.89 36.73
C SER A 16 -0.75 -43.40 38.17
N CYS A 17 -1.18 -42.63 39.18
CA CYS A 17 -1.27 -43.11 40.56
C CYS A 17 -2.40 -44.15 40.74
N SER A 18 -3.50 -44.01 39.99
CA SER A 18 -4.62 -44.96 39.98
C SER A 18 -4.25 -46.29 39.29
N SER A 19 -3.46 -46.24 38.22
CA SER A 19 -2.97 -47.42 37.50
C SER A 19 -2.02 -48.29 38.33
N VAL A 20 -1.22 -47.69 39.22
CA VAL A 20 -0.29 -48.42 40.10
C VAL A 20 -1.03 -49.08 41.28
N LEU A 21 -2.13 -48.49 41.74
CA LEU A 21 -2.98 -49.07 42.80
C LEU A 21 -3.88 -50.21 42.30
N ALA A 22 -4.14 -50.31 41.00
CA ALA A 22 -4.99 -51.35 40.41
C ALA A 22 -4.35 -52.76 40.32
N GLN A 23 -3.10 -52.94 40.76
CA GLN A 23 -2.40 -54.24 40.75
C GLN A 23 -2.39 -55.00 42.09
N ARG A 24 -3.15 -54.58 43.11
CA ARG A 24 -3.35 -55.37 44.35
C ARG A 24 -4.84 -55.67 44.57
N PRO A 25 -5.29 -56.93 44.56
CA PRO A 25 -6.71 -57.27 44.61
C PRO A 25 -7.33 -57.24 46.02
N ASN A 26 -6.71 -56.58 47.01
CA ASN A 26 -7.24 -56.60 48.38
C ASN A 26 -6.78 -55.41 49.24
N ILE A 27 -7.35 -54.22 49.02
CA ILE A 27 -7.35 -53.12 50.00
C ILE A 27 -8.75 -52.49 50.00
N GLN A 28 -9.49 -52.72 51.08
CA GLN A 28 -10.86 -52.25 51.27
C GLN A 28 -10.87 -51.01 52.18
N GLN A 29 -10.20 -49.92 51.79
CA GLN A 29 -10.41 -48.56 52.32
C GLN A 29 -10.08 -47.50 51.25
N PRO A 30 -10.83 -46.39 51.16
CA PRO A 30 -10.58 -45.34 50.18
C PRO A 30 -9.21 -44.67 50.43
N PRO A 31 -8.44 -44.31 49.38
CA PRO A 31 -7.15 -43.66 49.56
C PRO A 31 -7.34 -42.29 50.24
N PRO A 32 -6.39 -41.87 51.09
CA PRO A 32 -6.53 -40.61 51.79
C PRO A 32 -6.34 -39.45 50.80
N SER A 33 -7.28 -38.50 50.80
CA SER A 33 -7.37 -37.44 49.80
C SER A 33 -6.16 -36.50 49.84
N CYS A 34 -5.39 -36.41 48.75
CA CYS A 34 -4.38 -35.37 48.57
C CYS A 34 -5.05 -33.99 48.48
N SER A 35 -4.61 -33.06 49.33
CA SER A 35 -5.06 -31.67 49.34
C SER A 35 -4.07 -30.79 48.58
N CYS A 36 -4.54 -30.01 47.60
CA CYS A 36 -3.74 -29.01 46.89
C CYS A 36 -4.30 -27.62 47.19
N GLN A 37 -3.54 -26.79 47.91
CA GLN A 37 -3.90 -25.40 48.20
C GLN A 37 -3.07 -24.45 47.33
N LYS A 38 -3.76 -23.53 46.66
CA LYS A 38 -3.17 -22.47 45.84
C LYS A 38 -3.11 -21.17 46.64
N SER A 39 -1.92 -20.60 46.78
CA SER A 39 -1.71 -19.29 47.39
C SER A 39 -1.08 -18.31 46.40
N PHE A 40 -1.36 -17.02 46.57
CA PHE A 40 -0.81 -15.93 45.76
C PHE A 40 0.10 -15.07 46.64
N SER A 41 1.24 -14.62 46.11
CA SER A 41 2.01 -13.56 46.78
C SER A 41 1.21 -12.25 46.78
N SER A 42 1.46 -11.38 47.76
CA SER A 42 0.71 -10.14 48.00
C SER A 42 0.67 -9.16 46.81
N ASN A 43 1.58 -9.30 45.85
CA ASN A 43 1.68 -8.54 44.61
C ASN A 43 1.16 -9.28 43.36
N GLY A 44 0.57 -10.47 43.50
CA GLY A 44 -0.07 -11.23 42.42
C GLY A 44 0.88 -11.86 41.39
N THR A 45 2.19 -11.61 41.52
CA THR A 45 3.22 -12.04 40.57
C THR A 45 3.72 -13.47 40.76
N LYS A 46 3.51 -14.09 41.93
CA LYS A 46 3.95 -15.45 42.22
C LYS A 46 2.78 -16.29 42.73
N VAL A 47 2.65 -17.50 42.19
CA VAL A 47 1.64 -18.49 42.60
C VAL A 47 2.36 -19.67 43.21
N SER A 48 2.01 -20.03 44.44
CA SER A 48 2.61 -21.15 45.17
C SER A 48 1.57 -22.23 45.43
N TYR A 49 1.93 -23.48 45.16
CA TYR A 49 1.08 -24.65 45.38
C TYR A 49 1.69 -25.49 46.50
N THR A 50 0.93 -25.73 47.56
CA THR A 50 1.35 -26.56 48.70
C THR A 50 0.57 -27.86 48.66
N PHE A 51 1.29 -28.99 48.75
CA PHE A 51 0.71 -30.33 48.69
C PHE A 51 0.89 -31.00 50.06
N GLU A 52 -0.22 -31.35 50.72
CA GLU A 52 -0.20 -32.13 51.96
C GLU A 52 -0.51 -33.60 51.66
N PHE A 53 0.45 -34.47 51.96
CA PHE A 53 0.26 -35.92 51.94
C PHE A 53 0.02 -36.40 53.38
N PRO A 54 -1.02 -37.22 53.63
CA PRO A 54 -1.22 -37.81 54.94
C PRO A 54 -0.09 -38.81 55.22
N ALA A 55 0.49 -38.73 56.42
CA ALA A 55 1.48 -39.69 56.89
C ALA A 55 0.90 -41.11 56.79
N SER A 56 1.51 -41.96 55.97
CA SER A 56 1.00 -43.29 55.66
C SER A 56 0.90 -44.16 56.91
N ALA A 57 -0.30 -44.68 57.19
CA ALA A 57 -0.44 -45.96 57.88
C ALA A 57 0.33 -47.01 57.07
N GLY A 58 1.13 -47.82 57.76
CA GLY A 58 2.15 -48.70 57.20
C GLY A 58 1.72 -49.46 55.94
N VAL A 59 2.35 -49.12 54.81
CA VAL A 59 2.38 -49.95 53.61
C VAL A 59 3.83 -50.37 53.41
N THR A 60 4.13 -51.65 53.63
CA THR A 60 5.36 -52.27 53.16
C THR A 60 5.31 -52.36 51.63
N GLY A 61 5.73 -51.27 50.99
CA GLY A 61 5.98 -51.21 49.54
C GLY A 61 7.38 -51.74 49.28
N ASP A 62 7.48 -52.74 48.40
CA ASP A 62 8.77 -53.27 47.94
C ASP A 62 9.60 -52.15 47.28
N ALA A 63 10.93 -52.22 47.35
CA ALA A 63 11.87 -51.15 46.98
C ALA A 63 11.61 -50.57 45.58
N HIS A 64 11.08 -51.39 44.67
CA HIS A 64 10.68 -51.02 43.32
C HIS A 64 9.60 -49.91 43.26
N THR A 65 8.66 -49.88 44.21
CA THR A 65 7.60 -48.86 44.25
C THR A 65 8.11 -47.50 44.74
N ALA A 66 9.07 -47.48 45.67
CA ALA A 66 9.71 -46.25 46.13
C ALA A 66 10.58 -45.60 45.03
N VAL A 67 11.24 -46.42 44.20
CA VAL A 67 12.02 -45.96 43.03
C VAL A 67 11.11 -45.31 41.98
N LEU A 68 9.96 -45.92 41.67
CA LEU A 68 9.03 -45.35 40.68
C LEU A 68 8.46 -43.99 41.11
N VAL A 69 8.15 -43.85 42.41
CA VAL A 69 7.65 -42.58 42.97
C VAL A 69 8.72 -41.49 42.92
N SER A 70 9.98 -41.82 43.23
CA SER A 70 11.07 -40.83 43.17
C SER A 70 11.38 -40.39 41.73
N GLU A 71 11.33 -41.30 40.75
CA GLU A 71 11.46 -41.00 39.32
C GLU A 71 10.32 -40.10 38.80
N LEU A 72 9.07 -40.38 39.20
CA LEU A 72 7.92 -39.55 38.86
C LEU A 72 8.04 -38.14 39.47
N GLN A 73 8.43 -38.05 40.73
CA GLN A 73 8.66 -36.75 41.39
C GLN A 73 9.77 -35.96 40.69
N GLN A 74 10.83 -36.62 40.21
CA GLN A 74 11.88 -35.96 39.45
C GLN A 74 11.36 -35.43 38.11
N LYS A 75 10.61 -36.22 37.35
CA LYS A 75 9.98 -35.77 36.09
C LYS A 75 9.04 -34.58 36.30
N VAL A 76 8.28 -34.55 37.40
CA VAL A 76 7.42 -33.42 37.76
C VAL A 76 8.25 -32.17 38.06
N ARG A 77 9.35 -32.30 38.80
CA ARG A 77 10.29 -31.18 39.05
C ARG A 77 10.89 -30.64 37.76
N ASP A 78 11.32 -31.54 36.88
CA ASP A 78 11.95 -31.20 35.60
C ASP A 78 10.96 -30.51 34.64
N GLN A 79 9.70 -30.94 34.61
CA GLN A 79 8.67 -30.25 33.81
C GLN A 79 8.25 -28.92 34.42
N SER A 80 8.21 -28.80 35.75
CA SER A 80 7.93 -27.53 36.42
C SER A 80 9.00 -26.49 36.10
N SER A 81 10.28 -26.86 36.17
CA SER A 81 11.40 -25.96 35.85
C SER A 81 11.42 -25.57 34.37
N LEU A 82 11.05 -26.50 33.47
CA LEU A 82 10.89 -26.20 32.04
C LEU A 82 9.75 -25.21 31.79
N LEU A 83 8.60 -25.37 32.46
CA LEU A 83 7.45 -24.49 32.31
C LEU A 83 7.76 -23.07 32.82
N GLU A 84 8.48 -22.96 33.93
CA GLU A 84 8.98 -21.68 34.45
C GLU A 84 9.91 -21.00 33.45
N SER A 85 10.87 -21.76 32.90
CA SER A 85 11.81 -21.27 31.89
C SER A 85 11.10 -20.76 30.63
N GLN A 86 10.09 -21.48 30.15
CA GLN A 86 9.27 -21.06 29.01
C GLN A 86 8.44 -19.81 29.32
N SER A 87 7.91 -19.70 30.54
CA SER A 87 7.13 -18.52 30.94
C SER A 87 7.99 -17.25 30.97
N VAL A 88 9.24 -17.34 31.43
CA VAL A 88 10.20 -16.24 31.41
C VAL A 88 10.55 -15.86 29.97
N LEU A 89 10.78 -16.85 29.09
CA LEU A 89 11.08 -16.58 27.68
C LEU A 89 9.93 -15.84 26.98
N ILE A 90 8.68 -16.27 27.20
CA ILE A 90 7.50 -15.60 26.64
C ILE A 90 7.39 -14.16 27.16
N MET A 91 7.67 -13.94 28.45
CA MET A 91 7.68 -12.59 29.05
C MET A 91 8.76 -11.70 28.42
N GLN A 92 9.98 -12.22 28.21
CA GLN A 92 11.07 -11.50 27.56
C GLN A 92 10.77 -11.18 26.09
N GLN A 93 10.19 -12.13 25.35
CA GLN A 93 9.75 -11.92 23.98
C GLN A 93 8.67 -10.84 23.91
N LYS A 94 7.69 -10.87 24.81
CA LYS A 94 6.63 -9.84 24.92
C LYS A 94 7.22 -8.45 25.20
N GLN A 95 8.19 -8.37 26.13
CA GLN A 95 8.87 -7.11 26.43
C GLN A 95 9.66 -6.59 25.22
N THR A 96 10.42 -7.47 24.56
CA THR A 96 11.21 -7.12 23.37
C THR A 96 10.34 -6.64 22.22
N PHE A 97 9.20 -7.32 21.98
CA PHE A 97 8.23 -6.89 20.97
C PHE A 97 7.63 -5.53 21.31
N SER A 98 7.22 -5.32 22.57
CA SER A 98 6.71 -4.04 23.05
C SER A 98 7.71 -2.90 22.86
N GLN A 99 8.99 -3.15 23.17
CA GLN A 99 10.07 -2.18 22.96
C GLN A 99 10.23 -1.83 21.48
N ARG A 100 10.26 -2.82 20.57
CA ARG A 100 10.35 -2.58 19.12
C ARG A 100 9.16 -1.80 18.60
N LEU A 101 7.94 -2.13 19.06
CA LEU A 101 6.73 -1.41 18.69
C LEU A 101 6.78 0.06 19.12
N ASN A 102 7.21 0.33 20.36
CA ASN A 102 7.35 1.70 20.85
C ASN A 102 8.44 2.47 20.11
N GLN A 103 9.55 1.82 19.77
CA GLN A 103 10.61 2.42 18.95
C GLN A 103 10.10 2.79 17.55
N GLN A 104 9.36 1.90 16.90
CA GLN A 104 8.74 2.19 15.60
C GLN A 104 7.72 3.33 15.69
N LYS A 105 6.90 3.35 16.75
CA LYS A 105 5.95 4.44 16.99
C LYS A 105 6.66 5.79 17.09
N ALA A 106 7.75 5.88 17.86
CA ALA A 106 8.54 7.10 17.98
C ALA A 106 9.18 7.55 16.65
N GLN A 107 9.62 6.60 15.81
CA GLN A 107 10.12 6.91 14.47
C GLN A 107 9.02 7.51 13.57
N ILE A 108 7.81 6.95 13.62
CA ILE A 108 6.66 7.45 12.86
C ILE A 108 6.28 8.84 13.32
N GLU A 109 6.22 9.10 14.63
CA GLU A 109 5.89 10.42 15.18
C GLU A 109 6.90 11.50 14.73
N ASN A 110 8.20 11.17 14.69
CA ASN A 110 9.22 12.08 14.15
C ASN A 110 9.00 12.36 12.65
N LEU A 111 8.66 11.33 11.87
CA LEU A 111 8.39 11.50 10.44
C LEU A 111 7.14 12.37 10.21
N VAL A 112 6.08 12.19 10.99
CA VAL A 112 4.86 13.02 10.92
C VAL A 112 5.19 14.48 11.24
N ALA A 113 6.00 14.74 12.27
CA ALA A 113 6.43 16.10 12.60
C ALA A 113 7.21 16.76 11.45
N LYS A 114 8.08 16.01 10.75
CA LYS A 114 8.79 16.51 9.56
C LYS A 114 7.85 16.81 8.39
N VAL A 115 6.81 16.00 8.19
CA VAL A 115 5.79 16.25 7.16
C VAL A 115 5.04 17.54 7.47
N GLN A 116 4.57 17.73 8.71
CA GLN A 116 3.90 18.96 9.14
C GLN A 116 4.81 20.19 9.00
N GLN A 117 6.09 20.08 9.34
CA GLN A 117 7.05 21.15 9.13
C GLN A 117 7.23 21.48 7.63
N THR A 118 7.21 20.47 6.77
CA THR A 118 7.28 20.67 5.32
C THR A 118 6.01 21.34 4.81
N GLU A 119 4.84 20.94 5.29
CA GLU A 119 3.55 21.56 4.95
C GLU A 119 3.50 23.03 5.35
N THR A 120 3.88 23.36 6.58
CA THR A 120 3.95 24.77 7.04
C THR A 120 4.96 25.58 6.22
N LYS A 121 6.10 25.00 5.87
CA LYS A 121 7.08 25.66 4.98
C LYS A 121 6.53 25.87 3.57
N MET A 122 5.78 24.91 3.02
CA MET A 122 5.09 25.07 1.73
C MET A 122 4.05 26.20 1.79
N GLN A 123 3.24 26.25 2.86
CA GLN A 123 2.26 27.33 3.07
C GLN A 123 2.91 28.70 3.23
N GLN A 124 4.04 28.79 3.93
CA GLN A 124 4.80 30.03 4.08
C GLN A 124 5.38 30.50 2.74
N LEU A 125 5.93 29.58 1.94
CA LEU A 125 6.41 29.89 0.58
C LEU A 125 5.27 30.35 -0.34
N GLU A 126 4.07 29.79 -0.17
CA GLU A 126 2.87 30.22 -0.91
C GLU A 126 2.42 31.63 -0.52
N SER A 127 2.47 31.99 0.77
CA SER A 127 2.11 33.34 1.25
C SER A 127 3.15 34.43 0.94
N ALA A 128 4.41 34.04 0.66
CA ALA A 128 5.50 34.96 0.33
C ALA A 128 5.59 35.27 -1.17
N ASN A 129 4.83 34.55 -2.02
CA ASN A 129 4.70 34.87 -3.43
C ASN A 129 3.61 35.95 -3.59
N PRO A 130 3.87 37.08 -4.27
CA PRO A 130 2.81 38.00 -4.66
C PRO A 130 1.71 37.19 -5.34
N GLN A 131 0.44 37.48 -5.03
CA GLN A 131 -0.73 36.87 -5.67
C GLN A 131 -0.69 37.19 -7.17
N VAL A 132 0.11 36.42 -7.92
CA VAL A 132 -0.09 36.21 -9.34
C VAL A 132 -1.47 35.57 -9.38
N PRO A 133 -2.45 36.18 -10.06
CA PRO A 133 -3.77 35.58 -10.18
C PRO A 133 -3.59 34.12 -10.54
N ASP A 134 -4.29 33.21 -9.85
CA ASP A 134 -4.35 31.78 -10.19
C ASP A 134 -5.13 31.60 -11.50
N ASP A 135 -4.85 32.45 -12.49
CA ASP A 135 -5.37 32.41 -13.85
C ASP A 135 -4.56 31.37 -14.61
N CYS A 136 -4.74 30.13 -14.17
CA CYS A 136 -4.16 28.94 -14.77
C CYS A 136 -5.08 28.43 -15.91
N GLY A 137 -5.71 29.39 -16.62
CA GLY A 137 -6.66 29.22 -17.72
C GLY A 137 -6.09 29.59 -19.09
N ASP A 138 -4.81 29.92 -19.17
CA ASP A 138 -4.13 30.20 -20.43
C ASP A 138 -3.84 28.91 -21.21
N LEU A 139 -3.93 29.01 -22.54
CA LEU A 139 -3.48 27.96 -23.45
C LEU A 139 -1.94 27.91 -23.48
N VAL A 140 -1.38 26.79 -23.04
CA VAL A 140 0.08 26.62 -22.94
C VAL A 140 0.70 26.33 -24.30
N VAL A 141 0.01 25.58 -25.17
CA VAL A 141 0.57 25.19 -26.47
C VAL A 141 0.38 26.31 -27.47
N SER A 142 -0.84 26.85 -27.62
CA SER A 142 -1.19 27.81 -28.69
C SER A 142 -1.61 29.21 -28.21
N GLY A 143 -1.50 29.50 -26.91
CA GLY A 143 -1.94 30.79 -26.34
C GLY A 143 -0.96 31.94 -26.54
N ASN A 144 -0.97 32.89 -25.59
CA ASN A 144 -0.22 34.14 -25.67
C ASN A 144 1.30 33.94 -25.75
N THR A 145 1.82 32.94 -25.02
CA THR A 145 3.24 32.53 -25.06
C THR A 145 3.33 31.07 -25.47
N PRO A 146 3.13 30.74 -26.76
CA PRO A 146 3.04 29.36 -27.22
C PRO A 146 4.40 28.68 -27.12
N ILE A 147 4.40 27.36 -26.90
CA ILE A 147 5.62 26.56 -27.03
C ILE A 147 6.10 26.55 -28.49
N SER A 148 7.41 26.40 -28.69
CA SER A 148 8.02 26.27 -30.02
C SER A 148 7.59 24.96 -30.69
N ASP A 149 7.59 24.95 -32.02
CA ASP A 149 7.28 23.76 -32.83
C ASP A 149 8.23 22.59 -32.55
N SER A 150 9.50 22.86 -32.21
CA SER A 150 10.46 21.84 -31.81
C SER A 150 10.12 21.14 -30.49
N GLN A 151 9.24 21.76 -29.70
CA GLN A 151 8.75 21.22 -28.43
C GLN A 151 7.50 20.33 -28.60
N ILE A 152 7.00 20.18 -29.84
CA ILE A 152 5.86 19.34 -30.18
C ILE A 152 6.36 18.14 -30.96
N THR A 153 6.31 16.97 -30.32
CA THR A 153 6.75 15.70 -30.92
C THR A 153 5.62 14.70 -30.96
N VAL A 154 5.70 13.76 -31.90
CA VAL A 154 4.68 12.74 -32.14
C VAL A 154 5.35 11.40 -32.38
N SER A 155 4.62 10.32 -32.19
CA SER A 155 5.09 8.95 -32.45
C SER A 155 5.42 8.70 -33.91
N SER A 156 4.55 9.16 -34.82
CA SER A 156 4.67 8.98 -36.27
C SER A 156 3.77 9.97 -37.00
N VAL A 157 3.98 10.13 -38.31
CA VAL A 157 3.19 11.05 -39.16
C VAL A 157 2.69 10.31 -40.38
N SER A 158 1.39 10.46 -40.70
CA SER A 158 0.75 9.84 -41.86
C SER A 158 1.51 10.10 -43.16
N GLY A 159 1.99 9.02 -43.77
CA GLY A 159 2.72 9.06 -45.05
C GLY A 159 4.04 9.83 -44.98
N ASN A 160 4.58 10.10 -43.79
CA ASN A 160 5.70 11.02 -43.55
C ASN A 160 5.51 12.39 -44.23
N SER A 161 4.25 12.82 -44.38
CA SER A 161 3.89 14.05 -45.07
C SER A 161 3.89 15.25 -44.10
N PRO A 162 4.43 16.41 -44.50
CA PRO A 162 4.32 17.63 -43.70
C PRO A 162 2.86 18.08 -43.48
N GLU A 163 1.94 17.61 -44.33
CA GLU A 163 0.50 17.93 -44.25
C GLU A 163 -0.12 17.56 -42.89
N TYR A 164 0.40 16.51 -42.24
CA TYR A 164 -0.08 15.96 -40.96
C TYR A 164 0.96 16.09 -39.85
N ALA A 165 1.95 16.98 -40.00
CA ALA A 165 3.08 17.10 -39.08
C ALA A 165 2.66 17.41 -37.64
N SER A 166 3.58 17.20 -36.69
CA SER A 166 3.36 17.49 -35.26
C SER A 166 2.92 18.93 -35.00
N THR A 167 3.43 19.89 -35.76
CA THR A 167 3.10 21.32 -35.65
C THR A 167 1.63 21.64 -35.97
N ARG A 168 0.97 20.76 -36.74
CA ARG A 168 -0.46 20.86 -37.07
C ARG A 168 -1.37 20.41 -35.92
N SER A 169 -0.81 19.80 -34.88
CA SER A 169 -1.58 19.33 -33.71
C SER A 169 -2.11 20.44 -32.80
N ARG A 170 -1.77 21.72 -33.02
CA ARG A 170 -2.31 22.84 -32.24
C ARG A 170 -3.83 22.91 -32.36
N ILE A 171 -4.54 23.21 -31.25
CA ILE A 171 -6.02 23.12 -31.16
C ILE A 171 -6.79 23.90 -32.23
N TYR A 172 -6.26 25.06 -32.63
CA TYR A 172 -6.86 25.94 -33.63
C TYR A 172 -6.17 25.88 -35.00
N SER A 173 -5.33 24.88 -35.27
CA SER A 173 -4.80 24.66 -36.61
C SER A 173 -5.94 24.47 -37.61
N VAL A 174 -5.90 25.21 -38.70
CA VAL A 174 -6.87 25.16 -39.80
C VAL A 174 -6.20 24.68 -41.09
N LYS A 175 -6.95 23.96 -41.91
CA LYS A 175 -6.56 23.52 -43.25
C LYS A 175 -6.14 24.73 -44.09
N THR A 176 -5.01 24.59 -44.78
CA THR A 176 -4.56 25.47 -45.86
C THR A 176 -4.55 24.69 -47.18
N ASP A 177 -4.15 25.32 -48.28
CA ASP A 177 -4.06 24.65 -49.58
C ASP A 177 -3.10 23.44 -49.56
N THR A 178 -2.08 23.49 -48.68
CA THR A 178 -0.99 22.50 -48.63
C THR A 178 -0.87 21.77 -47.30
N LEU A 179 -1.63 22.13 -46.25
CA LEU A 179 -1.51 21.53 -44.92
C LEU A 179 -2.89 21.25 -44.32
N TYR A 180 -3.04 20.13 -43.61
CA TYR A 180 -4.30 19.79 -42.95
C TYR A 180 -4.41 20.40 -41.55
N GLY A 181 -5.63 20.57 -41.04
CA GLY A 181 -5.89 21.06 -39.69
C GLY A 181 -5.80 19.95 -38.64
N GLY A 182 -4.64 19.33 -38.50
CA GLY A 182 -4.39 18.36 -37.43
C GLY A 182 -3.21 17.43 -37.69
N TRP A 183 -2.69 16.84 -36.61
CA TRP A 183 -1.75 15.74 -36.71
C TRP A 183 -2.50 14.43 -36.95
N CYS A 184 -1.94 13.57 -37.80
CA CYS A 184 -2.38 12.19 -37.97
C CYS A 184 -1.18 11.25 -37.84
N ALA A 185 -1.33 10.19 -37.05
CA ALA A 185 -0.32 9.14 -36.94
C ALA A 185 -0.15 8.40 -38.27
N ASN A 186 0.91 7.63 -38.41
CA ASN A 186 1.10 6.76 -39.58
C ASN A 186 0.29 5.47 -39.51
N SER A 187 0.09 4.95 -38.30
CA SER A 187 -0.62 3.69 -38.05
C SER A 187 -1.71 3.88 -37.01
N ASN A 188 -2.76 3.05 -37.10
CA ASN A 188 -3.86 3.01 -36.15
C ASN A 188 -3.61 1.90 -35.11
N ASP A 189 -2.82 2.22 -34.08
CA ASP A 189 -2.52 1.31 -32.98
C ASP A 189 -2.43 2.05 -31.64
N LEU A 190 -2.27 1.28 -30.55
CA LEU A 190 -2.20 1.81 -29.18
C LEU A 190 -0.83 2.39 -28.81
N THR A 191 0.13 2.39 -29.75
CA THR A 191 1.50 2.89 -29.52
C THR A 191 1.70 4.33 -29.96
N GLN A 192 0.67 4.93 -30.55
CA GLN A 192 0.71 6.31 -31.01
C GLN A 192 0.60 7.32 -29.86
N TRP A 193 1.25 8.46 -30.02
CA TRP A 193 1.24 9.52 -29.02
C TRP A 193 1.56 10.90 -29.61
N LEU A 194 1.05 11.92 -28.93
CA LEU A 194 1.38 13.34 -29.11
C LEU A 194 1.99 13.86 -27.80
N GLN A 195 3.12 14.55 -27.88
CA GLN A 195 3.88 14.97 -26.70
C GLN A 195 4.27 16.45 -26.78
N TYR A 196 4.22 17.09 -25.62
CA TYR A 196 4.67 18.46 -25.40
C TYR A 196 5.85 18.49 -24.42
N ASP A 197 6.90 19.23 -24.75
CA ASP A 197 7.96 19.67 -23.82
C ASP A 197 7.72 21.13 -23.45
N PHE A 198 7.26 21.41 -22.24
CA PHE A 198 7.03 22.80 -21.83
C PHE A 198 8.32 23.59 -21.56
N GLY A 199 9.50 22.95 -21.60
CA GLY A 199 10.81 23.55 -21.34
C GLY A 199 11.07 23.82 -19.85
N ARG A 200 10.02 24.15 -19.09
CA ARG A 200 9.99 24.33 -17.63
C ARG A 200 8.82 23.57 -17.01
N PHE A 201 8.80 23.46 -15.69
CA PHE A 201 7.63 22.92 -15.01
C PHE A 201 6.43 23.84 -15.22
N ARG A 202 5.29 23.22 -15.57
CA ARG A 202 3.99 23.84 -15.70
C ARG A 202 2.98 23.07 -14.85
N ARG A 203 2.07 23.80 -14.21
CA ARG A 203 0.81 23.32 -13.67
C ARG A 203 -0.19 23.21 -14.83
N VAL A 204 -0.66 22.01 -15.07
CA VAL A 204 -1.66 21.70 -16.09
C VAL A 204 -2.98 21.37 -15.42
N THR A 205 -4.01 22.11 -15.80
CA THR A 205 -5.35 22.08 -15.19
C THR A 205 -6.39 21.41 -16.08
N ALA A 206 -6.25 21.45 -17.40
CA ALA A 206 -7.13 20.74 -18.32
C ALA A 206 -6.43 20.38 -19.64
N ILE A 207 -6.99 19.38 -20.33
CA ILE A 207 -6.60 19.02 -21.70
C ILE A 207 -7.75 19.37 -22.64
N LEU A 208 -7.43 20.07 -23.72
CA LEU A 208 -8.36 20.36 -24.80
C LEU A 208 -8.03 19.45 -25.98
N THR A 209 -9.05 18.80 -26.56
CA THR A 209 -8.89 18.00 -27.77
C THR A 209 -9.93 18.37 -28.82
N LYS A 210 -9.57 18.25 -30.10
CA LYS A 210 -10.43 18.50 -31.25
C LYS A 210 -10.08 17.51 -32.36
N GLY A 211 -11.06 17.13 -33.18
CA GLY A 211 -10.84 16.29 -34.37
C GLY A 211 -10.06 17.03 -35.45
N VAL A 212 -9.89 16.44 -36.63
CA VAL A 212 -9.33 17.14 -37.80
C VAL A 212 -10.43 17.72 -38.68
N ASP A 213 -10.14 18.81 -39.37
CA ASP A 213 -11.13 19.59 -40.12
C ASP A 213 -11.45 19.06 -41.53
N THR A 214 -10.72 18.05 -42.01
CA THR A 214 -10.84 17.58 -43.41
C THR A 214 -11.54 16.25 -43.58
N ARG A 215 -11.53 15.41 -42.55
CA ARG A 215 -12.07 14.04 -42.57
C ARG A 215 -12.66 13.73 -41.19
N PRO A 216 -13.65 12.83 -41.09
CA PRO A 216 -14.26 12.38 -39.83
C PRO A 216 -13.31 11.51 -38.98
N PHE A 217 -12.10 12.03 -38.73
CA PHE A 217 -11.05 11.41 -37.96
C PHE A 217 -10.83 12.19 -36.67
N PHE A 218 -10.96 11.47 -35.55
CA PHE A 218 -10.82 12.05 -34.22
C PHE A 218 -10.58 10.96 -33.19
N VAL A 219 -9.91 11.33 -32.09
CA VAL A 219 -9.67 10.45 -30.95
C VAL A 219 -10.89 10.42 -30.03
N LEU A 220 -11.44 9.23 -29.81
CA LEU A 220 -12.61 8.97 -28.96
C LEU A 220 -12.22 8.85 -27.49
N LYS A 221 -11.06 8.25 -27.20
CA LYS A 221 -10.55 8.04 -25.84
C LYS A 221 -9.05 8.14 -25.82
N PHE A 222 -8.49 8.62 -24.72
CA PHE A 222 -7.05 8.70 -24.53
C PHE A 222 -6.65 8.58 -23.06
N GLN A 223 -5.38 8.29 -22.84
CA GLN A 223 -4.73 8.33 -21.53
C GLN A 223 -3.62 9.36 -21.54
N LEU A 224 -3.25 9.85 -20.35
CA LEU A 224 -2.20 10.83 -20.18
C LEU A 224 -1.01 10.23 -19.45
N TYR A 225 0.18 10.58 -19.90
CA TYR A 225 1.44 10.31 -19.23
C TYR A 225 2.18 11.62 -19.03
N TYR A 226 2.85 11.78 -17.89
CA TYR A 226 3.54 13.02 -17.55
C TYR A 226 4.79 12.74 -16.72
N GLY A 227 5.75 13.66 -16.75
CA GLY A 227 6.98 13.53 -15.98
C GLY A 227 8.01 14.62 -16.27
N ASN A 228 9.18 14.47 -15.66
CA ASN A 228 10.33 15.36 -15.88
C ASN A 228 11.31 14.83 -16.94
N SER A 229 11.07 13.62 -17.45
CA SER A 229 11.86 13.00 -18.50
C SER A 229 10.95 12.16 -19.39
N THR A 230 11.28 12.10 -20.68
CA THR A 230 10.57 11.27 -21.66
C THR A 230 10.75 9.78 -21.43
N LEU A 231 11.77 9.37 -20.67
CA LEU A 231 12.07 7.98 -20.32
C LEU A 231 11.21 7.45 -19.17
N PHE A 232 10.87 8.31 -18.20
CA PHE A 232 10.18 7.92 -16.97
C PHE A 232 8.90 8.74 -16.78
N MET A 233 7.97 8.56 -17.71
CA MET A 233 6.64 9.18 -17.62
C MET A 233 5.69 8.27 -16.84
N LYS A 234 4.95 8.86 -15.89
CA LYS A 234 3.93 8.16 -15.11
C LYS A 234 2.53 8.40 -15.69
N PRO A 235 1.63 7.41 -15.62
CA PRO A 235 0.25 7.61 -16.05
C PRO A 235 -0.48 8.56 -15.10
N TYR A 236 -1.39 9.36 -15.65
CA TYR A 236 -2.32 10.15 -14.85
C TYR A 236 -3.34 9.24 -14.15
N ARG A 237 -3.57 9.52 -12.86
CA ARG A 237 -4.47 8.77 -12.00
C ARG A 237 -5.53 9.69 -11.42
N ASN A 238 -6.75 9.16 -11.27
CA ASN A 238 -7.84 9.89 -10.62
C ASN A 238 -7.63 9.98 -9.09
N SER A 239 -8.53 10.66 -8.38
CA SER A 239 -8.50 10.77 -6.92
C SER A 239 -8.56 9.44 -6.16
N LYS A 240 -8.97 8.34 -6.82
CA LYS A 240 -8.98 6.98 -6.27
C LYS A 240 -7.67 6.21 -6.55
N GLY A 241 -6.71 6.82 -7.24
CA GLY A 241 -5.44 6.18 -7.61
C GLY A 241 -5.52 5.27 -8.84
N GLU A 242 -6.62 5.24 -9.58
CA GLU A 242 -6.79 4.43 -10.79
C GLU A 242 -6.30 5.18 -12.02
N ILE A 243 -5.72 4.48 -13.00
CA ILE A 243 -5.33 5.09 -14.28
C ILE A 243 -6.59 5.63 -14.97
N LYS A 244 -6.59 6.91 -15.30
CA LYS A 244 -7.75 7.58 -15.86
C LYS A 244 -7.70 7.54 -17.39
N THR A 245 -8.74 6.95 -17.99
CA THR A 245 -9.06 7.11 -19.40
C THR A 245 -10.03 8.29 -19.57
N PHE A 246 -9.69 9.22 -20.44
CA PHE A 246 -10.48 10.40 -20.78
C PHE A 246 -11.37 10.14 -21.98
N GLN A 247 -12.52 10.80 -22.02
CA GLN A 247 -13.38 10.83 -23.19
C GLN A 247 -12.91 11.99 -24.08
N GLY A 248 -12.55 11.67 -25.31
CA GLY A 248 -12.16 12.62 -26.34
C GLY A 248 -13.36 13.18 -27.08
N ASN A 249 -13.22 13.29 -28.40
CA ASN A 249 -14.17 13.96 -29.27
C ASN A 249 -15.25 13.00 -29.78
N VAL A 250 -16.41 13.56 -30.10
CA VAL A 250 -17.53 12.86 -30.75
C VAL A 250 -17.78 13.34 -32.18
N ASP A 251 -17.05 14.38 -32.59
CA ASP A 251 -17.14 15.03 -33.88
C ASP A 251 -15.79 15.64 -34.28
N LEU A 252 -15.78 16.33 -35.42
CA LEU A 252 -14.63 16.93 -36.07
C LEU A 252 -14.12 18.20 -35.37
N ASP A 253 -15.03 18.99 -34.81
CA ASP A 253 -14.81 20.44 -34.65
C ASP A 253 -15.19 21.01 -33.28
N THR A 254 -15.97 20.28 -32.48
CA THR A 254 -16.24 20.67 -31.10
C THR A 254 -15.01 20.42 -30.25
N VAL A 255 -14.51 21.49 -29.61
CA VAL A 255 -13.44 21.38 -28.61
C VAL A 255 -14.00 20.63 -27.40
N LYS A 256 -13.34 19.52 -27.05
CA LYS A 256 -13.62 18.77 -25.84
C LYS A 256 -12.61 19.16 -24.76
N GLU A 257 -13.10 19.78 -23.69
CA GLU A 257 -12.32 20.02 -22.49
C GLU A 257 -12.42 18.85 -21.50
N ASN A 258 -11.27 18.48 -20.94
CA ASN A 258 -11.13 17.49 -19.89
C ASN A 258 -10.33 18.09 -18.72
N VAL A 259 -11.02 18.52 -17.68
CA VAL A 259 -10.41 19.05 -16.45
C VAL A 259 -9.66 17.94 -15.69
N LEU A 260 -8.46 18.26 -15.21
CA LEU A 260 -7.63 17.40 -14.39
C LEU A 260 -7.85 17.68 -12.91
N ALA A 261 -8.46 16.72 -12.22
CA ALA A 261 -8.62 16.71 -10.77
C ALA A 261 -8.01 15.42 -10.19
N PRO A 262 -6.79 15.48 -9.61
CA PRO A 262 -5.99 16.68 -9.32
C PRO A 262 -5.25 17.26 -10.55
N PRO A 263 -4.87 18.55 -10.54
CA PRO A 263 -3.99 19.12 -11.56
C PRO A 263 -2.60 18.46 -11.50
N ILE A 264 -1.87 18.47 -12.61
CA ILE A 264 -0.53 17.88 -12.71
C ILE A 264 0.54 18.96 -12.80
N TYR A 265 1.68 18.72 -12.15
CA TYR A 265 2.89 19.54 -12.30
C TYR A 265 3.92 18.76 -13.11
N THR A 266 4.26 19.25 -14.29
CA THR A 266 5.09 18.49 -15.22
C THR A 266 5.88 19.38 -16.18
N ARG A 267 6.96 18.84 -16.73
CA ARG A 267 7.66 19.41 -17.89
C ARG A 267 7.22 18.75 -19.19
N TYR A 268 7.08 17.43 -19.18
CA TYR A 268 6.64 16.65 -20.32
C TYR A 268 5.21 16.16 -20.11
N LEU A 269 4.39 16.29 -21.14
CA LEU A 269 3.04 15.74 -21.19
C LEU A 269 2.88 14.95 -22.47
N ARG A 270 2.32 13.75 -22.37
CA ARG A 270 2.05 12.87 -23.50
C ARG A 270 0.59 12.44 -23.48
N ILE A 271 -0.08 12.59 -24.61
CA ILE A 271 -1.44 12.14 -24.89
C ILE A 271 -1.33 10.85 -25.70
N ASN A 272 -1.88 9.77 -25.18
CA ASN A 272 -1.88 8.44 -25.81
C ASN A 272 -3.30 8.07 -26.21
N PRO A 273 -3.66 8.13 -27.50
CA PRO A 273 -4.95 7.65 -27.99
C PRO A 273 -5.16 6.17 -27.68
N THR A 274 -6.34 5.82 -27.18
CA THR A 274 -6.72 4.43 -26.88
C THR A 274 -7.93 3.96 -27.69
N SER A 275 -8.64 4.88 -28.34
CA SER A 275 -9.75 4.60 -29.25
C SER A 275 -9.98 5.82 -30.16
N TRP A 276 -10.37 5.60 -31.41
CA TRP A 276 -10.51 6.64 -32.44
C TRP A 276 -11.59 6.26 -33.46
N GLN A 277 -12.10 7.28 -34.15
CA GLN A 277 -12.97 7.13 -35.31
C GLN A 277 -12.13 7.29 -36.58
N GLY A 278 -12.14 6.28 -37.45
CA GLY A 278 -11.46 6.29 -38.76
C GLY A 278 -9.92 6.22 -38.69
N HIS A 279 -9.28 7.25 -38.14
CA HIS A 279 -7.82 7.31 -38.00
C HIS A 279 -7.40 8.01 -36.70
N VAL A 280 -6.24 7.65 -36.16
CA VAL A 280 -5.61 8.38 -35.06
C VAL A 280 -5.16 9.74 -35.60
N CYS A 281 -6.02 10.72 -35.41
CA CYS A 281 -5.76 12.12 -35.72
C CYS A 281 -6.35 13.01 -34.64
N MET A 282 -5.64 14.08 -34.30
CA MET A 282 -6.14 15.05 -33.33
C MET A 282 -5.45 16.41 -33.43
N ARG A 283 -6.16 17.42 -32.95
CA ARG A 283 -5.63 18.68 -32.47
C ARG A 283 -5.80 18.72 -30.94
N ALA A 284 -4.87 19.32 -30.24
CA ALA A 284 -4.89 19.43 -28.79
C ALA A 284 -4.19 20.69 -28.28
N ASP A 285 -4.57 21.10 -27.08
CA ASP A 285 -3.91 22.11 -26.26
C ASP A 285 -4.09 21.76 -24.79
N VAL A 286 -3.52 22.59 -23.93
CA VAL A 286 -3.43 22.40 -22.51
C VAL A 286 -3.75 23.71 -21.83
N LEU A 287 -4.67 23.69 -20.86
CA LEU A 287 -4.86 24.82 -19.94
C LEU A 287 -3.88 24.69 -18.78
N GLY A 288 -3.23 25.79 -18.43
CA GLY A 288 -2.27 25.80 -17.34
C GLY A 288 -1.48 27.09 -17.19
N CYS A 289 -0.49 27.04 -16.30
CA CYS A 289 0.45 28.10 -15.96
C CYS A 289 1.77 27.44 -15.53
#